data_AF-A0A930TQE0-F1
#
_entry.id   AF-A0A930TQE0-F1
#
_cell.length_a   1.000
_cell.length_b   1.000
_cell.length_c   1.000
_cell.angle_alpha   90.00
_cell.angle_beta   90.00
_cell.angle_gamma   90.00
#
_symmetry.space_group_name_H-M   'P 1'
#
loop_
_entity.id
_entity.type
_entity.pdbx_description
1 polymer ?
#
loop_
_entity_poly.entity_id
_entity_poly.type
_entity_poly.pdbx_seq_one_letter_code
_entity_poly.pdbx_strand_id
1 'polypeptide(L)'
;MHTDAASSLNQCIQKLTWALESLNAVVHHSVALDISSLIIQAMSGPWRHYHTPQHVFELCNSDDPIEVLAALFHDIVYVQVDGHIHLNLSFYLAPYIKQTGRKIVLRQAGDMPKNLEVDIVMSIFGVCPGDDLLPHMGQNEFLSALVAARILKPLLPLSQIAEVVTCIEATIPFRAPEAEGITAIASLQHRLTETSDRFALTLSAQEIETTMLRAVRLANRDLSGFATPSPAIFLDNTWSLLPEFNHALKNQFSYTVRDYRMALHKMEVFLNYLSPHDIFHQFQAEPTDEIYRKWIETANYNLSVGRLYMGSKLVSIAILEALAARYGLNTQLSTFMGDLPSGSVRPPQLSDFLPTVPKPYQPRTDVERDVMVFLEVGRHRDTDYDVPNSPLSTFLVKELGFQEMQRQLQDAKRFFQGELSSEHFLLGFRSDLIAIITYAIFELMKTRLRSLIFGAGAIQKA
;
A
#
# COMPACT_ATOMS: atom_id res chain seq x y z
N MET A 1 -7.94 -7.80 13.64
CA MET A 1 -7.63 -7.74 15.09
C MET A 1 -7.47 -6.29 15.46
N HIS A 2 -8.44 -5.70 16.18
CA HIS A 2 -8.26 -4.36 16.74
C HIS A 2 -7.35 -4.47 17.96
N THR A 3 -6.09 -4.04 17.83
CA THR A 3 -5.26 -3.73 18.99
C THR A 3 -5.96 -2.63 19.78
N ASP A 4 -6.06 -2.81 21.10
CA ASP A 4 -6.61 -1.78 21.99
C ASP A 4 -5.79 -0.49 21.81
N ALA A 5 -6.48 0.63 21.60
CA ALA A 5 -5.84 1.94 21.44
C ALA A 5 -4.96 2.28 22.66
N ALA A 6 -5.37 1.84 23.86
CA ALA A 6 -4.58 2.00 25.08
C ALA A 6 -3.28 1.16 25.06
N SER A 7 -3.35 -0.06 24.50
CA SER A 7 -2.17 -0.91 24.32
C SER A 7 -1.18 -0.30 23.33
N SER A 8 -1.68 0.22 22.21
CA SER A 8 -0.84 0.84 21.17
C SER A 8 -0.16 2.12 21.69
N LEU A 9 -0.89 2.95 22.44
CA LEU A 9 -0.31 4.14 23.05
C LEU A 9 0.81 3.80 24.03
N ASN A 10 0.61 2.82 24.93
CA ASN A 10 1.63 2.41 25.90
C ASN A 10 2.89 1.87 25.21
N GLN A 11 2.73 1.07 24.16
CA GLN A 11 3.86 0.55 23.39
C GLN A 11 4.63 1.68 22.69
N CYS A 12 3.93 2.67 22.13
CA CYS A 12 4.56 3.85 21.54
C CYS A 12 5.35 4.65 22.58
N ILE A 13 4.76 4.90 23.76
CA ILE A 13 5.44 5.62 24.86
C ILE A 13 6.72 4.89 25.26
N GLN A 14 6.66 3.56 25.43
CA GLN A 14 7.83 2.77 25.81
C GLN A 14 8.95 2.88 24.77
N LYS A 15 8.63 2.69 23.49
CA LYS A 15 9.64 2.76 22.42
C LYS A 15 10.22 4.16 22.22
N LEU A 16 9.38 5.19 22.26
CA LEU A 16 9.81 6.59 22.18
C LEU A 16 10.72 6.96 23.35
N THR A 17 10.31 6.63 24.58
CA THR A 17 11.07 6.93 25.80
C THR A 17 12.42 6.24 25.76
N TRP A 18 12.43 4.93 25.46
CA TRP A 18 13.67 4.16 25.34
C TRP A 18 14.63 4.75 24.31
N ALA A 19 14.13 5.13 23.12
CA ALA A 19 14.98 5.65 22.06
C ALA A 19 15.59 7.01 22.44
N LEU A 20 14.78 7.91 23.02
CA LEU A 20 15.23 9.23 23.46
C LEU A 20 16.22 9.13 24.63
N GLU A 21 15.95 8.32 25.64
CA GLU A 21 16.84 8.11 26.78
C GLU A 21 18.17 7.47 26.34
N SER A 22 18.14 6.55 25.37
CA SER A 22 19.36 5.94 24.79
C SER A 22 20.21 6.96 24.03
N LEU A 23 19.61 8.07 23.58
CA LEU A 23 20.31 9.23 22.98
C LEU A 23 20.69 10.30 24.02
N ASN A 24 20.57 9.99 25.32
CA ASN A 24 20.82 10.88 26.45
C ASN A 24 19.87 12.09 26.54
N ALA A 25 18.68 12.01 25.94
CA ALA A 25 17.65 13.03 26.14
C ALA A 25 16.95 12.82 27.48
N VAL A 26 16.62 13.92 28.16
CA VAL A 26 15.79 13.89 29.37
C VAL A 26 14.34 14.11 28.95
N VAL A 27 13.51 13.08 29.09
CA VAL A 27 12.12 13.12 28.64
C VAL A 27 11.18 12.98 29.81
N HIS A 28 10.36 14.01 30.05
CA HIS A 28 9.26 13.90 30.99
C HIS A 28 8.15 13.01 30.41
N HIS A 29 7.54 12.19 31.27
CA HIS A 29 6.45 11.29 30.87
C HIS A 29 5.31 12.00 30.13
N SER A 30 4.94 13.23 30.53
CA SER A 30 3.92 14.02 29.85
C SER A 30 4.29 14.33 28.40
N VAL A 31 5.56 14.67 28.13
CA VAL A 31 6.05 14.94 26.77
C VAL A 31 6.03 13.66 25.93
N ALA A 32 6.49 12.53 26.49
CA ALA A 32 6.43 11.24 25.80
C ALA A 32 4.99 10.82 25.47
N LEU A 33 4.05 11.07 26.40
CA LEU A 33 2.62 10.82 26.21
C LEU A 33 2.03 11.68 25.10
N ASP A 34 2.33 12.98 25.07
CA ASP A 34 1.81 13.91 24.07
C ASP A 34 2.30 13.54 22.66
N ILE A 35 3.60 13.26 22.51
CA ILE A 35 4.20 12.85 21.23
C ILE A 35 3.62 11.50 20.78
N SER A 36 3.55 10.52 21.68
CA SER A 36 3.01 9.19 21.35
C SER A 36 1.53 9.26 20.98
N SER A 37 0.74 10.09 21.68
CA SER A 37 -0.67 10.32 21.35
C SER A 37 -0.82 10.91 19.95
N LEU A 38 0.06 11.85 19.57
CA LEU A 38 0.06 12.44 18.23
C LEU A 38 0.35 11.40 17.14
N ILE A 39 1.38 10.56 17.35
CA ILE A 39 1.76 9.48 16.42
C ILE A 39 0.59 8.51 16.25
N ILE A 40 0.02 8.00 17.36
CA ILE A 40 -1.08 7.04 17.31
C ILE A 40 -2.32 7.63 16.64
N GLN A 41 -2.69 8.87 16.95
CA GLN A 41 -3.83 9.53 16.30
C GLN A 41 -3.64 9.67 14.80
N ALA A 42 -2.44 10.07 14.37
CA ALA A 42 -2.11 10.24 12.97
C ALA A 42 -2.20 8.93 12.18
N MET A 43 -1.83 7.81 12.81
CA MET A 43 -1.81 6.49 12.18
C MET A 43 -3.10 5.67 12.37
N SER A 44 -4.04 6.13 13.20
CA SER A 44 -5.32 5.44 13.44
C SER A 44 -6.44 5.94 12.52
N GLY A 45 -6.07 6.59 11.41
CA GLY A 45 -7.01 7.15 10.45
C GLY A 45 -7.92 6.06 9.84
N PRO A 46 -9.15 6.41 9.46
CA PRO A 46 -10.15 5.46 8.97
C PRO A 46 -9.84 4.85 7.60
N TRP A 47 -8.73 5.26 6.99
CA TRP A 47 -8.21 4.81 5.69
C TRP A 47 -6.88 4.07 5.81
N ARG A 48 -6.28 4.02 7.01
CA ARG A 48 -5.02 3.33 7.29
C ARG A 48 -5.32 1.86 7.58
N HIS A 49 -5.00 0.98 6.65
CA HIS A 49 -5.21 -0.47 6.73
C HIS A 49 -3.89 -1.26 6.76
N TYR A 50 -2.88 -0.76 6.05
CA TYR A 50 -1.51 -1.23 6.05
C TYR A 50 -0.66 -0.33 6.96
N HIS A 51 -0.66 0.99 6.71
CA HIS A 51 0.16 1.96 7.44
C HIS A 51 -0.45 2.33 8.81
N THR A 52 -0.43 1.37 9.74
CA THR A 52 -1.07 1.40 11.06
C THR A 52 -0.04 1.49 12.20
N PRO A 53 -0.44 1.76 13.46
CA PRO A 53 0.49 1.70 14.59
C PRO A 53 1.24 0.37 14.71
N GLN A 54 0.56 -0.74 14.39
CA GLN A 54 1.16 -2.08 14.44
C GLN A 54 2.31 -2.22 13.42
N HIS A 55 2.12 -1.72 12.19
CA HIS A 55 3.18 -1.67 11.16
C HIS A 55 4.41 -0.95 11.69
N VAL A 56 4.24 0.27 12.22
CA VAL A 56 5.36 1.03 12.77
C VAL A 56 6.04 0.33 13.94
N PHE A 57 5.32 -0.38 14.81
CA PHE A 57 5.94 -1.12 15.90
C PHE A 57 6.77 -2.32 15.44
N GLU A 58 6.37 -2.96 14.35
CA GLU A 58 7.16 -4.02 13.70
C GLU A 58 8.47 -3.43 13.14
N LEU A 59 8.43 -2.23 12.57
CA LEU A 59 9.62 -1.50 12.14
C LEU A 59 10.49 -1.00 13.31
N CYS A 60 9.93 -0.82 14.50
CA CYS A 60 10.71 -0.43 15.66
C CYS A 60 11.40 -1.62 16.36
N ASN A 61 11.46 -2.80 15.73
CA ASN A 61 12.28 -3.92 16.20
C ASN A 61 13.74 -3.69 15.75
N SER A 62 14.34 -2.67 16.35
CA SER A 62 15.77 -2.31 16.23
C SER A 62 16.33 -2.03 17.61
N ASP A 63 17.62 -2.34 17.78
CA ASP A 63 18.39 -1.95 18.96
C ASP A 63 19.07 -0.57 18.75
N ASP A 64 18.87 0.09 17.61
CA ASP A 64 19.37 1.44 17.34
C ASP A 64 18.29 2.50 17.59
N PRO A 65 18.54 3.49 18.47
CA PRO A 65 17.53 4.49 18.82
C PRO A 65 17.19 5.46 17.69
N ILE A 66 18.12 5.75 16.77
CA ILE A 66 17.84 6.62 15.62
C ILE A 66 16.89 5.92 14.65
N GLU A 67 17.11 4.62 14.40
CA GLU A 67 16.19 3.82 13.58
C GLU A 67 14.79 3.75 14.19
N VAL A 68 14.69 3.58 15.52
CA VAL A 68 13.38 3.55 16.21
C VAL A 68 12.67 4.88 16.12
N LEU A 69 13.36 6.01 16.33
CA LEU A 69 12.75 7.33 16.14
C LEU A 69 12.29 7.54 14.70
N ALA A 70 13.13 7.24 13.71
CA ALA A 70 12.76 7.36 12.31
C ALA A 70 11.54 6.49 11.96
N ALA A 71 11.52 5.23 12.41
CA ALA A 71 10.38 4.33 12.23
C ALA A 71 9.08 4.89 12.83
N LEU A 72 9.12 5.43 14.05
CA LEU A 72 7.97 6.02 14.73
C LEU A 72 7.36 7.21 13.96
N PHE A 73 8.18 7.93 13.19
CA PHE A 73 7.78 9.16 12.53
C PHE A 73 7.55 9.04 11.02
N HIS A 74 8.15 8.09 10.30
CA HIS A 74 8.24 8.15 8.83
C HIS A 74 6.88 8.28 8.10
N ASP A 75 5.80 7.73 8.68
CA ASP A 75 4.48 7.61 8.05
C ASP A 75 3.34 8.40 8.72
N ILE A 76 3.66 9.30 9.64
CA ILE A 76 2.63 10.04 10.38
C ILE A 76 1.87 11.04 9.51
N VAL A 77 2.42 11.47 8.37
CA VAL A 77 1.69 12.26 7.36
C VAL A 77 1.56 11.43 6.09
N TYR A 78 0.33 11.07 5.70
CA TYR A 78 0.09 10.30 4.47
C TYR A 78 -1.11 10.85 3.70
N VAL A 79 -0.90 11.99 3.04
CA VAL A 79 -1.98 12.78 2.43
C VAL A 79 -2.71 12.00 1.34
N GLN A 80 -2.02 11.13 0.61
CA GLN A 80 -2.64 10.32 -0.45
C GLN A 80 -3.66 9.32 0.08
N VAL A 81 -3.46 8.81 1.29
CA VAL A 81 -4.33 7.83 1.93
C VAL A 81 -5.42 8.53 2.74
N ASP A 82 -5.02 9.50 3.56
CA ASP A 82 -5.93 10.19 4.47
C ASP A 82 -6.80 11.25 3.76
N GLY A 83 -6.36 11.74 2.60
CA GLY A 83 -7.00 12.83 1.84
C GLY A 83 -6.79 14.22 2.45
N HIS A 84 -6.19 14.31 3.63
CA HIS A 84 -5.89 15.55 4.35
C HIS A 84 -4.74 15.37 5.34
N ILE A 85 -4.20 16.48 5.83
CA ILE A 85 -3.25 16.49 6.96
C ILE A 85 -4.04 16.54 8.27
N HIS A 86 -3.71 15.67 9.23
CA HIS A 86 -4.35 15.67 10.55
C HIS A 86 -4.19 17.03 11.26
N LEU A 87 -5.24 17.52 11.91
CA LEU A 87 -5.28 18.87 12.50
C LEU A 87 -4.11 19.12 13.46
N ASN A 88 -3.79 18.15 14.32
CA ASN A 88 -2.70 18.30 15.29
C ASN A 88 -1.30 18.31 14.64
N LEU A 89 -1.17 17.75 13.43
CA LEU A 89 0.08 17.82 12.65
C LEU A 89 0.19 19.13 11.88
N SER A 90 -0.94 19.74 11.51
CA SER A 90 -0.98 20.98 10.73
C SER A 90 -0.24 22.14 11.40
N PHE A 91 -0.21 22.18 12.74
CA PHE A 91 0.54 23.18 13.50
C PHE A 91 2.03 23.22 13.13
N TYR A 92 2.62 22.05 12.86
CA TYR A 92 4.03 21.93 12.50
C TYR A 92 4.29 22.21 11.02
N LEU A 93 3.27 22.09 10.16
CA LEU A 93 3.41 22.12 8.70
C LEU A 93 2.92 23.42 8.07
N ALA A 94 1.79 23.96 8.53
CA ALA A 94 1.13 25.12 7.94
C ALA A 94 2.02 26.36 7.75
N PRO A 95 3.00 26.65 8.65
CA PRO A 95 3.93 27.75 8.43
C PRO A 95 4.88 27.58 7.22
N TYR A 96 5.06 26.35 6.72
CA TYR A 96 6.04 26.02 5.68
C TYR A 96 5.41 25.58 4.37
N ILE A 97 4.17 25.07 4.39
CA ILE A 97 3.46 24.60 3.20
C ILE A 97 2.21 25.43 2.90
N LYS A 98 1.81 25.41 1.64
CA LYS A 98 0.50 25.89 1.19
C LYS A 98 -0.10 24.91 0.20
N GLN A 99 -1.42 24.85 0.16
CA GLN A 99 -2.13 24.10 -0.87
C GLN A 99 -2.43 25.00 -2.06
N THR A 100 -2.01 24.60 -3.26
CA THR A 100 -2.32 25.27 -4.52
C THR A 100 -3.09 24.29 -5.40
N GLY A 101 -4.42 24.43 -5.44
CA GLY A 101 -5.30 23.45 -6.09
C GLY A 101 -5.24 22.09 -5.38
N ARG A 102 -4.77 21.06 -6.10
CA ARG A 102 -4.57 19.69 -5.55
C ARG A 102 -3.14 19.41 -5.09
N LYS A 103 -2.22 20.37 -5.25
CA LYS A 103 -0.80 20.21 -4.91
C LYS A 103 -0.49 20.86 -3.57
N ILE A 104 0.46 20.25 -2.86
CA ILE A 104 1.12 20.88 -1.71
C ILE A 104 2.41 21.51 -2.24
N VAL A 105 2.67 22.74 -1.85
CA VAL A 105 3.81 23.52 -2.32
C VAL A 105 4.54 24.08 -1.10
N LEU A 106 5.87 24.03 -1.09
CA LEU A 106 6.67 24.75 -0.12
C LEU A 106 6.48 26.26 -0.29
N ARG A 107 6.35 26.97 0.82
CA ARG A 107 6.25 28.43 0.78
C ARG A 107 7.57 29.04 0.31
N GLN A 108 7.50 30.29 -0.14
CA GLN A 108 8.69 31.04 -0.52
C GLN A 108 9.54 31.32 0.72
N ALA A 109 10.86 31.43 0.56
CA ALA A 109 11.79 31.61 1.67
C ALA A 109 11.45 32.81 2.57
N GLY A 110 10.94 33.90 1.98
CA GLY A 110 10.53 35.11 2.72
C GLY A 110 9.25 34.95 3.56
N ASP A 111 8.44 33.93 3.26
CA ASP A 111 7.16 33.67 3.93
C ASP A 111 7.27 32.63 5.06
N MET A 112 8.42 31.97 5.19
CA MET A 112 8.65 30.90 6.15
C MET A 112 9.36 31.40 7.41
N PRO A 113 8.98 30.92 8.60
CA PRO A 113 9.75 31.15 9.81
C PRO A 113 11.16 30.53 9.70
N LYS A 114 12.18 31.25 10.17
CA LYS A 114 13.56 30.76 10.17
C LYS A 114 13.77 29.70 11.26
N ASN A 115 13.94 28.45 10.86
CA ASN A 115 14.20 27.33 11.76
C ASN A 115 15.25 26.40 11.16
N LEU A 116 16.37 26.21 11.87
CA LEU A 116 17.52 25.46 11.37
C LEU A 116 17.18 24.00 11.08
N GLU A 117 16.36 23.37 11.91
CA GLU A 117 15.94 21.98 11.69
C GLU A 117 15.06 21.81 10.44
N VAL A 118 14.32 22.85 10.05
CA VAL A 118 13.54 22.84 8.80
C VAL A 118 14.48 22.98 7.60
N ASP A 119 15.47 23.86 7.70
CA ASP A 119 16.50 24.03 6.67
C ASP A 119 17.31 22.74 6.46
N ILE A 120 17.60 22.01 7.55
CA ILE A 120 18.25 20.69 7.52
C ILE A 120 17.35 19.66 6.80
N VAL A 121 16.06 19.59 7.12
CA VAL A 121 15.12 18.67 6.44
C VAL A 121 15.06 18.96 4.94
N MET A 122 14.92 20.24 4.55
CA MET A 122 14.92 20.64 3.15
C MET A 122 16.23 20.24 2.45
N SER A 123 17.37 20.45 3.11
CA SER A 123 18.70 20.10 2.59
C SER A 123 18.88 18.59 2.38
N ILE A 124 18.46 17.75 3.34
CA ILE A 124 18.55 16.29 3.24
C ILE A 124 17.63 15.74 2.16
N PHE A 125 16.41 16.28 2.02
CA PHE A 125 15.47 15.87 0.97
C PHE A 125 15.78 16.48 -0.40
N GLY A 126 16.70 17.44 -0.46
CA GLY A 126 17.06 18.10 -1.72
C GLY A 126 15.94 18.98 -2.29
N VAL A 127 15.09 19.54 -1.44
CA VAL A 127 13.96 20.41 -1.84
C VAL A 127 14.23 21.86 -1.50
N CYS A 128 13.68 22.77 -2.31
CA CYS A 128 13.85 24.21 -2.16
C CYS A 128 12.52 24.92 -1.85
N PRO A 129 12.58 26.10 -1.18
CA PRO A 129 11.42 26.97 -1.03
C PRO A 129 10.75 27.24 -2.38
N GLY A 130 9.43 27.06 -2.44
CA GLY A 130 8.65 27.21 -3.67
C GLY A 130 8.41 25.93 -4.48
N ASP A 131 9.09 24.82 -4.15
CA ASP A 131 8.92 23.57 -4.88
C ASP A 131 7.53 22.94 -4.67
N ASP A 132 7.05 22.29 -5.74
CA ASP A 132 5.90 21.40 -5.68
C ASP A 132 6.32 20.11 -4.94
N LEU A 133 5.64 19.76 -3.86
CA LEU A 133 5.83 18.48 -3.20
C LEU A 133 4.99 17.44 -3.94
N LEU A 134 5.68 16.53 -4.65
CA LEU A 134 5.05 15.52 -5.49
C LEU A 134 4.98 14.18 -4.75
N PRO A 135 3.85 13.48 -4.80
CA PRO A 135 3.73 12.24 -4.03
C PRO A 135 4.73 11.14 -4.38
N HIS A 136 5.11 11.01 -5.65
CA HIS A 136 6.10 10.04 -6.11
C HIS A 136 7.57 10.46 -5.81
N MET A 137 7.77 11.66 -5.27
CA MET A 137 9.09 12.20 -4.89
C MET A 137 9.26 12.27 -3.36
N GLY A 138 8.48 11.51 -2.60
CA GLY A 138 8.60 11.45 -1.14
C GLY A 138 7.85 12.54 -0.38
N GLN A 139 6.71 13.02 -0.88
CA GLN A 139 5.92 14.05 -0.22
C GLN A 139 5.56 13.68 1.23
N ASN A 140 5.15 12.43 1.46
CA ASN A 140 4.66 12.00 2.77
C ASN A 140 5.81 11.93 3.78
N GLU A 141 6.92 11.32 3.37
CA GLU A 141 8.16 11.18 4.12
C GLU A 141 8.77 12.53 4.46
N PHE A 142 8.77 13.48 3.51
CA PHE A 142 9.23 14.85 3.74
C PHE A 142 8.38 15.54 4.82
N LEU A 143 7.04 15.47 4.71
CA LEU A 143 6.15 16.10 5.67
C LEU A 143 6.25 15.44 7.05
N SER A 144 6.35 14.11 7.10
CA SER A 144 6.62 13.34 8.31
C SER A 144 7.95 13.73 8.97
N ALA A 145 9.03 13.83 8.20
CA ALA A 145 10.34 14.26 8.68
C ALA A 145 10.33 15.70 9.19
N LEU A 146 9.57 16.60 8.54
CA LEU A 146 9.41 17.98 9.00
C LEU A 146 8.72 18.05 10.36
N VAL A 147 7.67 17.25 10.57
CA VAL A 147 7.03 17.12 11.88
C VAL A 147 8.01 16.54 12.91
N ALA A 148 8.71 15.45 12.56
CA ALA A 148 9.67 14.79 13.45
C ALA A 148 10.75 15.77 13.92
N ALA A 149 11.39 16.49 12.98
CA ALA A 149 12.42 17.47 13.28
C ALA A 149 11.94 18.55 14.25
N ARG A 150 10.72 19.07 14.04
CA ARG A 150 10.13 20.10 14.91
C ARG A 150 9.81 19.59 16.31
N ILE A 151 9.33 18.35 16.44
CA ILE A 151 8.99 17.73 17.72
C ILE A 151 10.25 17.34 18.49
N LEU A 152 11.28 16.84 17.80
CA LEU A 152 12.53 16.37 18.41
C LEU A 152 13.49 17.52 18.73
N LYS A 153 13.36 18.69 18.09
CA LYS A 153 14.21 19.87 18.30
C LYS A 153 14.47 20.26 19.77
N PRO A 154 13.47 20.29 20.68
CA PRO A 154 13.72 20.59 22.08
C PRO A 154 14.37 19.44 22.86
N LEU A 155 14.44 18.23 22.30
CA LEU A 155 14.88 17.01 22.98
C LEU A 155 16.26 16.53 22.51
N LEU A 156 16.63 16.77 21.25
CA LEU A 156 17.83 16.24 20.63
C LEU A 156 18.67 17.34 19.94
N PRO A 157 20.00 17.18 19.87
CA PRO A 157 20.87 18.01 19.05
C PRO A 157 20.53 17.89 17.55
N LEU A 158 20.88 18.92 16.78
CA LEU A 158 20.61 18.97 15.33
C LEU A 158 21.30 17.85 14.54
N SER A 159 22.46 17.37 15.01
CA SER A 159 23.17 16.24 14.41
C SER A 159 22.30 14.98 14.43
N GLN A 160 21.77 14.59 15.59
CA GLN A 160 20.90 13.41 15.72
C GLN A 160 19.57 13.59 14.97
N ILE A 161 19.02 14.80 14.92
CA ILE A 161 17.83 15.09 14.11
C ILE A 161 18.13 14.87 12.63
N ALA A 162 19.30 15.29 12.14
CA ALA A 162 19.72 15.02 10.76
C ALA A 162 19.85 13.51 10.50
N GLU A 163 20.34 12.72 11.45
CA GLU A 163 20.40 11.25 11.31
C GLU A 163 18.99 10.64 11.20
N VAL A 164 18.05 11.04 12.06
CA VAL A 164 16.65 10.59 12.01
C VAL A 164 15.99 10.97 10.68
N VAL A 165 16.16 12.21 10.25
CA VAL A 165 15.61 12.72 8.98
C VAL A 165 16.20 11.99 7.78
N THR A 166 17.49 11.66 7.81
CA THR A 166 18.15 10.86 6.76
C THR A 166 17.54 9.46 6.68
N CYS A 167 17.27 8.83 7.84
CA CYS A 167 16.63 7.53 7.88
C CYS A 167 15.20 7.56 7.33
N ILE A 168 14.43 8.62 7.62
CA ILE A 168 13.08 8.82 7.05
C ILE A 168 13.14 9.08 5.54
N GLU A 169 14.11 9.86 5.05
CA GLU A 169 14.27 10.09 3.60
C GLU A 169 14.52 8.78 2.85
N ALA A 170 15.33 7.88 3.43
CA ALA A 170 15.63 6.60 2.82
C ALA A 170 14.40 5.68 2.69
N THR A 171 13.32 5.90 3.44
CA THR A 171 12.08 5.11 3.29
C THR A 171 11.25 5.51 2.08
N ILE A 172 11.61 6.57 1.34
CA ILE A 172 10.93 6.90 0.08
C ILE A 172 11.13 5.74 -0.93
N PRO A 173 10.06 5.01 -1.29
CA PRO A 173 10.21 3.73 -1.97
C PRO A 173 10.35 3.89 -3.49
N PHE A 174 10.90 2.86 -4.14
CA PHE A 174 10.86 2.65 -5.60
C PHE A 174 11.49 3.76 -6.45
N ARG A 175 12.56 4.37 -5.94
CA ARG A 175 13.32 5.40 -6.66
C ARG A 175 14.32 4.75 -7.60
N ALA A 176 14.07 4.89 -8.90
CA ALA A 176 15.03 4.51 -9.93
C ALA A 176 16.30 5.36 -9.82
N PRO A 177 17.47 4.84 -10.23
CA PRO A 177 18.69 5.63 -10.32
C PRO A 177 18.53 6.86 -11.22
N GLU A 178 19.29 7.90 -10.93
CA GLU A 178 19.39 9.10 -11.78
C GLU A 178 20.04 8.75 -13.14
N ALA A 179 20.01 9.68 -14.10
CA ALA A 179 20.44 9.44 -15.48
C ALA A 179 21.90 8.94 -15.60
N GLU A 180 22.75 9.30 -14.65
CA GLU A 180 24.15 8.92 -14.52
C GLU A 180 24.38 7.59 -13.77
N GLY A 181 23.31 6.90 -13.39
CA GLY A 181 23.35 5.65 -12.61
C GLY A 181 23.59 5.85 -11.10
N ILE A 182 23.50 7.09 -10.62
CA ILE A 182 23.62 7.42 -9.19
C ILE A 182 22.36 6.91 -8.48
N THR A 183 22.55 6.08 -7.46
CA THR A 183 21.43 5.53 -6.68
C THR A 183 20.90 6.56 -5.69
N ALA A 184 19.63 6.42 -5.29
CA ALA A 184 19.02 7.30 -4.29
C ALA A 184 19.82 7.37 -2.98
N ILE A 185 20.38 6.23 -2.53
CA ILE A 185 21.23 6.15 -1.33
C ILE A 185 22.55 6.92 -1.49
N ALA A 186 23.18 6.85 -2.67
CA ALA A 186 24.39 7.61 -2.94
C ALA A 186 24.11 9.12 -2.95
N SER A 187 23.02 9.55 -3.61
CA SER A 187 22.57 10.95 -3.59
C SER A 187 22.24 11.42 -2.17
N LEU A 188 21.60 10.58 -1.35
CA LEU A 188 21.32 10.88 0.06
C LEU A 188 22.60 11.05 0.89
N GLN A 189 23.61 10.19 0.70
CA GLN A 189 24.90 10.33 1.39
C GLN A 189 25.58 11.66 1.07
N HIS A 190 25.56 12.07 -0.21
CA HIS A 190 26.09 13.36 -0.62
C HIS A 190 25.36 14.51 0.07
N ARG A 191 24.02 14.50 0.04
CA ARG A 191 23.20 15.53 0.70
C ARG A 191 23.43 15.58 2.21
N LEU A 192 23.59 14.44 2.88
CA LEU A 192 23.91 14.42 4.32
C LEU A 192 25.28 15.05 4.59
N THR A 193 26.28 14.75 3.77
CA THR A 193 27.63 15.33 3.89
C THR A 193 27.60 16.84 3.74
N GLU A 194 26.98 17.34 2.65
CA GLU A 194 26.83 18.78 2.42
C GLU A 194 26.02 19.47 3.53
N THR A 195 24.98 18.81 4.03
CA THR A 195 24.17 19.31 5.13
C THR A 195 24.99 19.41 6.42
N SER A 196 25.81 18.41 6.74
CA SER A 196 26.69 18.43 7.92
C SER A 196 27.63 19.64 7.89
N ASP A 197 28.26 19.88 6.74
CA ASP A 197 29.19 21.01 6.55
C ASP A 197 28.45 22.35 6.60
N ARG A 198 27.35 22.48 5.85
CA ARG A 198 26.58 23.72 5.72
C ARG A 198 26.00 24.20 7.05
N PHE A 199 25.52 23.28 7.88
CA PHE A 199 24.88 23.61 9.16
C PHE A 199 25.79 23.39 10.37
N ALA A 200 27.09 23.12 10.14
CA ALA A 200 28.08 22.85 11.18
C ALA A 200 27.60 21.79 12.19
N LEU A 201 27.03 20.70 11.68
CA LEU A 201 26.57 19.57 12.51
C LEU A 201 27.75 18.75 13.04
N THR A 202 28.94 18.93 12.47
CA THR A 202 30.19 18.28 12.87
C THR A 202 30.16 16.75 12.82
N LEU A 203 29.31 16.17 11.95
CA LEU A 203 29.33 14.72 11.73
C LEU A 203 30.66 14.32 11.07
N SER A 204 31.36 13.40 11.71
CA SER A 204 32.53 12.73 11.15
C SER A 204 32.15 11.82 9.98
N ALA A 205 33.12 11.45 9.15
CA ALA A 205 32.91 10.48 8.07
C ALA A 205 32.33 9.15 8.58
N GLN A 206 32.75 8.71 9.77
CA GLN A 206 32.24 7.48 10.40
C GLN A 206 30.79 7.62 10.86
N GLU A 207 30.39 8.79 11.37
CA GLU A 207 28.99 9.05 11.75
C GLU A 207 28.07 9.14 10.52
N ILE A 208 28.55 9.75 9.42
CA ILE A 208 27.84 9.75 8.14
C ILE A 208 27.65 8.31 7.64
N GLU A 209 28.72 7.50 7.62
CA GLU A 209 28.66 6.09 7.23
C GLU A 209 27.66 5.30 8.10
N THR A 210 27.74 5.46 9.42
CA THR A 210 26.83 4.82 10.37
C THR A 210 25.38 5.23 10.13
N THR A 211 25.13 6.51 9.83
CA THR A 211 23.80 7.03 9.49
C THR A 211 23.26 6.40 8.22
N MET A 212 24.09 6.26 7.19
CA MET A 212 23.68 5.61 5.94
C MET A 212 23.35 4.12 6.14
N LEU A 213 24.10 3.41 7.00
CA LEU A 213 23.79 2.02 7.37
C LEU A 213 22.43 1.91 8.06
N ARG A 214 22.13 2.79 9.03
CA ARG A 214 20.81 2.87 9.69
C ARG A 214 19.70 3.14 8.69
N ALA A 215 19.92 4.08 7.78
CA ALA A 215 18.95 4.47 6.77
C ALA A 215 18.60 3.30 5.83
N VAL A 216 19.62 2.57 5.35
CA VAL A 216 19.42 1.37 4.51
C VAL A 216 18.73 0.24 5.27
N ARG A 217 19.08 0.00 6.54
CA ARG A 217 18.41 -1.00 7.38
C ARG A 217 16.93 -0.69 7.55
N LEU A 218 16.60 0.56 7.87
CA LEU A 218 15.21 0.97 8.06
C LEU A 218 14.41 0.86 6.75
N ALA A 219 14.94 1.40 5.65
CA ALA A 219 14.28 1.34 4.34
C ALA A 219 14.01 -0.11 3.89
N ASN A 220 15.00 -1.00 4.05
CA ASN A 220 14.84 -2.41 3.70
C ASN A 220 13.85 -3.13 4.63
N ARG A 221 13.78 -2.76 5.92
CA ARG A 221 12.82 -3.33 6.86
C ARG A 221 11.38 -2.89 6.54
N ASP A 222 11.19 -1.63 6.17
CA ASP A 222 9.89 -1.09 5.75
C ASP A 222 9.32 -1.84 4.53
N LEU A 223 10.17 -2.16 3.56
CA LEU A 223 9.80 -2.91 2.37
C LEU A 223 10.03 -4.43 2.47
N SER A 224 10.32 -4.96 3.66
CA SER A 224 10.63 -6.38 3.86
C SER A 224 9.52 -7.33 3.43
N GLY A 225 8.26 -6.85 3.41
CA GLY A 225 7.10 -7.57 2.93
C GLY A 225 7.23 -8.09 1.48
N PHE A 226 8.05 -7.45 0.65
CA PHE A 226 8.32 -7.94 -0.72
C PHE A 226 9.22 -9.18 -0.76
N ALA A 227 10.10 -9.37 0.22
CA ALA A 227 11.02 -10.51 0.32
C ALA A 227 10.57 -11.58 1.32
N THR A 228 9.28 -11.60 1.69
CA THR A 228 8.73 -12.68 2.51
C THR A 228 8.84 -14.03 1.78
N PRO A 229 9.29 -15.11 2.45
CA PRO A 229 9.36 -16.42 1.83
C PRO A 229 8.00 -17.02 1.45
N SER A 230 6.90 -16.49 1.99
CA SER A 230 5.54 -16.94 1.72
C SER A 230 4.83 -15.98 0.77
N PRO A 231 4.58 -16.37 -0.50
CA PRO A 231 3.84 -15.52 -1.44
C PRO A 231 2.43 -15.19 -0.98
N ALA A 232 1.83 -16.01 -0.11
CA ALA A 232 0.54 -15.72 0.51
C ALA A 232 0.59 -14.48 1.40
N ILE A 233 1.65 -14.33 2.21
CA ILE A 233 1.86 -13.15 3.07
C ILE A 233 2.10 -11.91 2.21
N PHE A 234 2.87 -12.04 1.12
CA PHE A 234 3.08 -10.95 0.17
C PHE A 234 1.74 -10.47 -0.43
N LEU A 235 0.88 -11.40 -0.84
CA LEU A 235 -0.45 -11.08 -1.37
C LEU A 235 -1.37 -10.48 -0.31
N ASP A 236 -1.34 -10.95 0.93
CA ASP A 236 -2.11 -10.36 2.04
C ASP A 236 -1.73 -8.89 2.23
N ASN A 237 -0.43 -8.59 2.32
CA ASN A 237 0.09 -7.24 2.46
C ASN A 237 -0.33 -6.35 1.27
N THR A 238 -0.23 -6.89 0.05
CA THR A 238 -0.69 -6.21 -1.17
C THR A 238 -2.20 -5.92 -1.11
N TRP A 239 -3.00 -6.84 -0.57
CA TRP A 239 -4.44 -6.66 -0.44
C TRP A 239 -4.80 -5.62 0.62
N SER A 240 -4.06 -5.55 1.72
CA SER A 240 -4.25 -4.52 2.76
C SER A 240 -4.08 -3.09 2.24
N LEU A 241 -3.32 -2.88 1.15
CA LEU A 241 -3.14 -1.57 0.51
C LEU A 241 -4.35 -1.13 -0.34
N LEU A 242 -5.16 -2.06 -0.86
CA LEU A 242 -6.29 -1.72 -1.75
C LEU A 242 -7.27 -0.69 -1.16
N PRO A 243 -7.79 -0.84 0.07
CA PRO A 243 -8.73 0.11 0.64
C PRO A 243 -8.10 1.48 0.96
N GLU A 244 -6.78 1.55 1.18
CA GLU A 244 -6.08 2.81 1.46
C GLU A 244 -6.13 3.79 0.28
N PHE A 245 -5.96 3.26 -0.94
CA PHE A 245 -5.96 4.06 -2.18
C PHE A 245 -7.31 4.06 -2.91
N ASN A 246 -8.30 3.31 -2.42
CA ASN A 246 -9.61 3.13 -3.05
C ASN A 246 -10.73 3.13 -2.01
N HIS A 247 -11.05 4.33 -1.51
CA HIS A 247 -12.05 4.55 -0.45
C HIS A 247 -13.44 3.98 -0.75
N ALA A 248 -13.81 3.78 -2.03
CA ALA A 248 -15.06 3.14 -2.42
C ALA A 248 -15.23 1.73 -1.81
N LEU A 249 -14.12 0.98 -1.63
CA LEU A 249 -14.14 -0.39 -1.09
C LEU A 249 -14.58 -0.47 0.37
N LYS A 250 -14.54 0.65 1.11
CA LYS A 250 -14.90 0.66 2.54
C LYS A 250 -16.37 0.34 2.78
N ASN A 251 -17.26 0.73 1.85
CA ASN A 251 -18.66 0.38 1.95
C ASN A 251 -18.93 -0.89 1.16
N GLN A 252 -18.76 -2.02 1.85
CA GLN A 252 -18.92 -3.37 1.30
C GLN A 252 -20.25 -3.62 0.57
N PHE A 253 -21.28 -2.82 0.85
CA PHE A 253 -22.62 -2.98 0.27
C PHE A 253 -22.92 -2.05 -0.91
N SER A 254 -22.04 -1.11 -1.24
CA SER A 254 -22.37 -0.06 -2.22
C SER A 254 -21.40 0.07 -3.37
N TYR A 255 -20.21 -0.53 -3.31
CA TYR A 255 -19.23 -0.37 -4.39
C TYR A 255 -19.68 -1.11 -5.66
N THR A 256 -19.41 -0.49 -6.81
CA THR A 256 -19.80 -1.01 -8.11
C THR A 256 -18.77 -1.99 -8.67
N VAL A 257 -19.15 -2.75 -9.70
CA VAL A 257 -18.20 -3.57 -10.48
C VAL A 257 -17.02 -2.72 -10.96
N ARG A 258 -17.30 -1.50 -11.42
CA ARG A 258 -16.29 -0.56 -11.91
C ARG A 258 -15.36 -0.09 -10.78
N ASP A 259 -15.87 0.21 -9.59
CA ASP A 259 -15.04 0.63 -8.44
C ASP A 259 -14.02 -0.45 -8.06
N TYR A 260 -14.47 -1.70 -7.94
CA TYR A 260 -13.60 -2.84 -7.64
C TYR A 260 -12.57 -3.05 -8.75
N ARG A 261 -12.99 -2.98 -10.00
CA ARG A 261 -12.10 -3.09 -11.16
C ARG A 261 -11.09 -1.95 -11.26
N MET A 262 -11.45 -0.73 -10.85
CA MET A 262 -10.50 0.40 -10.73
C MET A 262 -9.44 0.12 -9.67
N ALA A 263 -9.84 -0.39 -8.51
CA ALA A 263 -8.91 -0.73 -7.43
C ALA A 263 -7.91 -1.80 -7.88
N LEU A 264 -8.40 -2.89 -8.48
CA LEU A 264 -7.54 -3.97 -9.00
C LEU A 264 -6.62 -3.48 -10.13
N HIS A 265 -7.13 -2.67 -11.06
CA HIS A 265 -6.31 -2.17 -12.17
C HIS A 265 -5.17 -1.26 -11.69
N LYS A 266 -5.42 -0.35 -10.72
CA LYS A 266 -4.36 0.49 -10.14
C LYS A 266 -3.27 -0.36 -9.47
N MET A 267 -3.67 -1.39 -8.72
CA MET A 267 -2.71 -2.29 -8.07
C MET A 267 -1.92 -3.11 -9.10
N GLU A 268 -2.57 -3.58 -10.16
CA GLU A 268 -1.91 -4.27 -11.26
C GLU A 268 -0.88 -3.38 -11.96
N VAL A 269 -1.22 -2.12 -12.25
CA VAL A 269 -0.28 -1.14 -12.82
C VAL A 269 0.90 -0.90 -11.87
N PHE A 270 0.64 -0.74 -10.57
CA PHE A 270 1.69 -0.59 -9.56
C PHE A 270 2.65 -1.77 -9.55
N LEU A 271 2.15 -3.02 -9.44
CA LEU A 271 3.01 -4.21 -9.41
C LEU A 271 3.83 -4.40 -10.69
N ASN A 272 3.33 -3.97 -11.85
CA ASN A 272 4.07 -4.04 -13.12
C ASN A 272 5.11 -2.93 -13.27
N TYR A 273 4.94 -1.79 -12.58
CA TYR A 273 5.93 -0.72 -12.53
C TYR A 273 7.16 -1.11 -11.69
N LEU A 274 6.96 -1.91 -10.63
CA LEU A 274 8.03 -2.26 -9.70
C LEU A 274 9.16 -3.07 -10.35
N SER A 275 10.40 -2.62 -10.15
CA SER A 275 11.61 -3.42 -10.33
C SER A 275 12.10 -3.89 -8.96
N PRO A 276 12.44 -5.18 -8.77
CA PRO A 276 13.03 -5.66 -7.53
C PRO A 276 14.26 -4.87 -7.08
N HIS A 277 15.04 -4.36 -8.02
CA HIS A 277 16.25 -3.57 -7.73
C HIS A 277 15.96 -2.19 -7.16
N ASP A 278 14.74 -1.68 -7.33
CA ASP A 278 14.30 -0.40 -6.79
C ASP A 278 13.62 -0.57 -5.41
N ILE A 279 13.46 -1.81 -4.94
CA ILE A 279 12.81 -2.14 -3.65
C ILE A 279 13.84 -2.18 -2.52
N PHE A 280 14.95 -2.88 -2.72
CA PHE A 280 15.97 -3.08 -1.69
C PHE A 280 17.23 -2.31 -2.01
N HIS A 281 17.85 -1.80 -0.96
CA HIS A 281 19.07 -1.02 -1.02
C HIS A 281 20.24 -1.77 -0.37
N GLN A 282 21.44 -1.49 -0.86
CA GLN A 282 22.69 -1.98 -0.29
C GLN A 282 23.67 -0.82 -0.17
N PHE A 283 24.35 -0.72 0.98
CA PHE A 283 25.40 0.27 1.22
C PHE A 283 26.57 -0.38 1.96
N GLN A 284 27.77 -0.30 1.39
CA GLN A 284 28.99 -0.87 1.97
C GLN A 284 28.85 -2.30 2.51
N ALA A 285 28.24 -3.19 1.70
CA ALA A 285 27.95 -4.59 2.05
C ALA A 285 26.95 -4.80 3.20
N GLU A 286 26.12 -3.80 3.51
CA GLU A 286 24.93 -3.94 4.34
C GLU A 286 23.65 -3.77 3.49
N PRO A 287 22.77 -4.78 3.41
CA PRO A 287 23.01 -6.17 3.85
C PRO A 287 24.13 -6.81 3.01
N THR A 288 24.62 -7.99 3.42
CA THR A 288 25.64 -8.72 2.64
C THR A 288 25.14 -9.05 1.23
N ASP A 289 26.04 -9.19 0.26
CA ASP A 289 25.69 -9.49 -1.13
C ASP A 289 24.81 -10.74 -1.27
N GLU A 290 25.02 -11.74 -0.40
CA GLU A 290 24.23 -12.97 -0.36
C GLU A 290 22.79 -12.71 0.08
N ILE A 291 22.61 -11.94 1.17
CA ILE A 291 21.28 -11.58 1.68
C ILE A 291 20.56 -10.69 0.67
N TYR A 292 21.27 -9.69 0.13
CA TYR A 292 20.73 -8.79 -0.89
C TYR A 292 20.21 -9.58 -2.11
N ARG A 293 21.04 -10.47 -2.66
CA ARG A 293 20.65 -11.30 -3.81
C ARG A 293 19.43 -12.16 -3.50
N LYS A 294 19.37 -12.77 -2.32
CA LYS A 294 18.22 -13.57 -1.88
C LYS A 294 16.93 -12.74 -1.79
N TRP A 295 17.01 -11.50 -1.28
CA TRP A 295 15.86 -10.60 -1.25
C TRP A 295 15.38 -10.24 -2.65
N ILE A 296 16.31 -9.92 -3.57
CA ILE A 296 15.98 -9.63 -4.97
C ILE A 296 15.33 -10.84 -5.66
N GLU A 297 15.85 -12.05 -5.46
CA GLU A 297 15.28 -13.28 -6.01
C GLU A 297 13.87 -13.56 -5.45
N THR A 298 13.69 -13.40 -4.14
CA THR A 298 12.39 -13.62 -3.48
C THR A 298 11.36 -12.58 -3.91
N ALA A 299 11.74 -11.30 -4.00
CA ALA A 299 10.86 -10.25 -4.48
C ALA A 299 10.49 -10.44 -5.96
N ASN A 300 11.42 -10.88 -6.80
CA ASN A 300 11.11 -11.26 -8.18
C ASN A 300 10.03 -12.35 -8.25
N TYR A 301 10.16 -13.39 -7.44
CA TYR A 301 9.20 -14.48 -7.37
C TYR A 301 7.82 -13.98 -6.90
N ASN A 302 7.79 -13.23 -5.79
CA ASN A 302 6.58 -12.67 -5.22
C ASN A 302 5.86 -11.70 -6.18
N LEU A 303 6.61 -10.81 -6.85
CA LEU A 303 6.04 -9.93 -7.88
C LEU A 303 5.48 -10.72 -9.05
N SER A 304 6.12 -11.82 -9.47
CA SER A 304 5.61 -12.69 -10.53
C SER A 304 4.29 -13.35 -10.14
N VAL A 305 4.20 -13.87 -8.90
CA VAL A 305 2.95 -14.39 -8.32
C VAL A 305 1.87 -13.30 -8.26
N GLY A 306 2.22 -12.12 -7.73
CA GLY A 306 1.33 -10.97 -7.62
C GLY A 306 0.75 -10.55 -8.97
N ARG A 307 1.60 -10.35 -9.98
CA ARG A 307 1.20 -9.96 -11.33
C ARG A 307 0.25 -10.97 -11.96
N LEU A 308 0.56 -12.27 -11.86
CA LEU A 308 -0.28 -13.32 -12.44
C LEU A 308 -1.62 -13.45 -11.70
N TYR A 309 -1.63 -13.36 -10.37
CA TYR A 309 -2.84 -13.37 -9.55
C TYR A 309 -3.74 -12.15 -9.84
N MET A 310 -3.18 -10.93 -9.80
CA MET A 310 -3.92 -9.70 -10.13
C MET A 310 -4.45 -9.74 -11.55
N GLY A 311 -3.62 -10.11 -12.53
CA GLY A 311 -4.02 -10.20 -13.93
C GLY A 311 -5.19 -11.17 -14.12
N SER A 312 -5.15 -12.33 -13.46
CA SER A 312 -6.23 -13.31 -13.52
C SER A 312 -7.54 -12.76 -12.94
N LYS A 313 -7.50 -12.08 -11.78
CA LYS A 313 -8.68 -11.41 -11.21
C LYS A 313 -9.17 -10.25 -12.07
N LEU A 314 -8.26 -9.52 -12.72
CA LEU A 314 -8.59 -8.36 -13.53
C LEU A 314 -9.34 -8.76 -14.81
N VAL A 315 -8.98 -9.89 -15.44
CA VAL A 315 -9.75 -10.47 -16.56
C VAL A 315 -11.16 -10.88 -16.11
N SER A 316 -11.28 -11.55 -14.96
CA SER A 316 -12.57 -11.97 -14.42
C SER A 316 -13.51 -10.80 -14.19
N ILE A 317 -13.03 -9.73 -13.54
CA ILE A 317 -13.85 -8.55 -13.28
C ILE A 317 -14.13 -7.77 -14.58
N ALA A 318 -13.25 -7.81 -15.59
CA ALA A 318 -13.51 -7.22 -16.90
C ALA A 318 -14.72 -7.87 -17.58
N ILE A 319 -14.85 -9.20 -17.51
CA ILE A 319 -16.02 -9.92 -18.03
C ILE A 319 -17.28 -9.46 -17.30
N LEU A 320 -17.23 -9.35 -15.97
CA LEU A 320 -18.36 -8.85 -15.19
C LEU A 320 -18.71 -7.40 -15.52
N GLU A 321 -17.71 -6.51 -15.72
CA GLU A 321 -17.95 -5.11 -16.09
C GLU A 321 -18.56 -4.99 -17.49
N ALA A 322 -18.08 -5.76 -18.45
CA ALA A 322 -18.64 -5.81 -19.81
C ALA A 322 -20.08 -6.34 -19.84
N LEU A 323 -20.40 -7.35 -19.01
CA LEU A 323 -21.78 -7.82 -18.84
C LEU A 323 -22.64 -6.80 -18.09
N ALA A 324 -22.10 -6.15 -17.05
CA ALA A 324 -22.78 -5.10 -16.29
C ALA A 324 -23.13 -3.89 -17.15
N ALA A 325 -22.30 -3.54 -18.14
CA ALA A 325 -22.60 -2.46 -19.09
C ALA A 325 -23.93 -2.67 -19.85
N ARG A 326 -24.38 -3.93 -20.00
CA ARG A 326 -25.67 -4.28 -20.63
C ARG A 326 -26.86 -4.16 -19.68
N TYR A 327 -26.63 -4.19 -18.37
CA TYR A 327 -27.64 -4.07 -17.32
C TYR A 327 -27.76 -2.61 -16.82
N GLY A 328 -26.62 -1.95 -16.61
CA GLY A 328 -26.50 -0.56 -16.17
C GLY A 328 -25.08 -0.23 -15.71
N LEU A 329 -24.59 0.98 -16.04
CA LEU A 329 -23.20 1.37 -15.83
C LEU A 329 -22.74 1.43 -14.36
N ASN A 330 -23.66 1.58 -13.41
CA ASN A 330 -23.37 1.73 -11.97
C ASN A 330 -23.95 0.57 -11.15
N THR A 331 -23.78 -0.66 -11.63
CA THR A 331 -24.31 -1.84 -10.94
C THR A 331 -23.38 -2.27 -9.80
N GLN A 332 -23.95 -2.52 -8.63
CA GLN A 332 -23.23 -3.04 -7.45
C GLN A 332 -22.58 -4.39 -7.75
N LEU A 333 -21.37 -4.64 -7.25
CA LEU A 333 -20.68 -5.91 -7.50
C LEU A 333 -21.48 -7.11 -6.99
N SER A 334 -22.14 -6.95 -5.84
CA SER A 334 -22.97 -7.99 -5.23
C SER A 334 -24.10 -8.47 -6.14
N THR A 335 -24.56 -7.64 -7.09
CA THR A 335 -25.56 -8.05 -8.10
C THR A 335 -25.07 -9.18 -8.98
N PHE A 336 -23.76 -9.23 -9.25
CA PHE A 336 -23.15 -10.22 -10.13
C PHE A 336 -22.46 -11.35 -9.38
N MET A 337 -21.89 -11.08 -8.19
CA MET A 337 -21.11 -12.06 -7.44
C MET A 337 -21.86 -12.71 -6.28
N GLY A 338 -22.92 -12.08 -5.78
CA GLY A 338 -23.56 -12.43 -4.51
C GLY A 338 -23.13 -11.48 -3.40
N ASP A 339 -23.89 -11.46 -2.30
CA ASP A 339 -23.56 -10.63 -1.14
C ASP A 339 -22.42 -11.27 -0.34
N LEU A 340 -21.59 -10.46 0.33
CA LEU A 340 -20.58 -11.02 1.21
C LEU A 340 -21.25 -11.78 2.38
N PRO A 341 -20.65 -12.87 2.88
CA PRO A 341 -21.18 -13.58 4.04
C PRO A 341 -21.34 -12.65 5.24
N SER A 342 -22.51 -12.62 5.86
CA SER A 342 -22.78 -11.84 7.07
C SER A 342 -23.29 -12.75 8.19
N GLY A 343 -22.49 -12.93 9.25
CA GLY A 343 -22.85 -13.83 10.36
C GLY A 343 -22.88 -15.30 9.93
N SER A 344 -23.90 -16.05 10.37
CA SER A 344 -24.02 -17.49 10.12
C SER A 344 -24.72 -17.85 8.79
N VAL A 345 -25.24 -16.85 8.06
CA VAL A 345 -25.98 -17.08 6.81
C VAL A 345 -25.03 -16.92 5.64
N ARG A 346 -24.87 -17.98 4.83
CA ARG A 346 -24.17 -17.92 3.55
C ARG A 346 -25.18 -17.61 2.43
N PRO A 347 -25.22 -16.37 1.89
CA PRO A 347 -26.07 -16.07 0.75
C PRO A 347 -25.58 -16.81 -0.51
N PRO A 348 -26.48 -17.13 -1.46
CA PRO A 348 -26.07 -17.69 -2.75
C PRO A 348 -25.01 -16.83 -3.43
N GLN A 349 -23.96 -17.47 -3.93
CA GLN A 349 -22.85 -16.85 -4.65
C GLN A 349 -22.89 -17.23 -6.12
N LEU A 350 -22.24 -16.43 -6.98
CA LEU A 350 -22.04 -16.78 -8.39
C LEU A 350 -21.38 -18.15 -8.56
N SER A 351 -20.43 -18.47 -7.67
CA SER A 351 -19.71 -19.74 -7.67
C SER A 351 -20.59 -20.97 -7.53
N ASP A 352 -21.76 -20.84 -6.89
CA ASP A 352 -22.67 -21.95 -6.65
C ASP A 352 -23.37 -22.40 -7.95
N PHE A 353 -23.30 -21.58 -9.00
CA PHE A 353 -23.92 -21.82 -10.31
C PHE A 353 -22.91 -22.03 -11.45
N LEU A 354 -21.61 -22.00 -11.16
CA LEU A 354 -20.56 -22.33 -12.14
C LEU A 354 -20.37 -23.85 -12.23
N PRO A 355 -20.21 -24.43 -13.44
CA PRO A 355 -20.02 -25.86 -13.60
C PRO A 355 -18.60 -26.29 -13.23
N THR A 356 -18.45 -27.57 -12.89
CA THR A 356 -17.13 -28.20 -12.79
C THR A 356 -16.50 -28.30 -14.17
N VAL A 357 -15.22 -27.92 -14.28
CA VAL A 357 -14.42 -28.02 -15.50
C VAL A 357 -14.00 -29.49 -15.71
N PRO A 358 -14.39 -30.16 -16.81
CA PRO A 358 -14.08 -31.59 -17.02
C PRO A 358 -12.59 -31.90 -17.17
N LYS A 359 -11.82 -30.98 -17.78
CA LYS A 359 -10.38 -31.11 -18.00
C LYS A 359 -9.68 -29.83 -17.52
N PRO A 360 -9.56 -29.64 -16.20
CA PRO A 360 -9.02 -28.40 -15.66
C PRO A 360 -7.54 -28.26 -16.04
N TYR A 361 -7.15 -27.05 -16.43
CA TYR A 361 -5.76 -26.67 -16.65
C TYR A 361 -4.88 -27.11 -15.48
N GLN A 362 -3.72 -27.70 -15.80
CA GLN A 362 -2.72 -28.09 -14.82
C GLN A 362 -1.58 -27.06 -14.83
N PRO A 363 -1.30 -26.40 -13.69
CA PRO A 363 -0.18 -25.48 -13.56
C PRO A 363 1.15 -26.09 -14.01
N ARG A 364 1.94 -25.31 -14.76
CA ARG A 364 3.20 -25.74 -15.38
C ARG A 364 4.44 -25.22 -14.65
N THR A 365 4.30 -24.15 -13.88
CA THR A 365 5.39 -23.51 -13.15
C THR A 365 5.02 -23.36 -11.67
N ASP A 366 6.01 -23.09 -10.84
CA ASP A 366 5.84 -22.89 -9.39
C ASP A 366 4.93 -21.68 -9.12
N VAL A 367 5.15 -20.59 -9.86
CA VAL A 367 4.30 -19.40 -9.83
C VAL A 367 2.85 -19.75 -10.17
N GLU A 368 2.61 -20.53 -11.23
CA GLU A 368 1.24 -20.94 -11.59
C GLU A 368 0.61 -21.84 -10.53
N ARG A 369 1.40 -22.71 -9.88
CA ARG A 369 0.92 -23.59 -8.80
C ARG A 369 0.47 -22.76 -7.61
N ASP A 370 1.29 -21.81 -7.16
CA ASP A 370 0.94 -20.92 -6.06
C ASP A 370 -0.30 -20.07 -6.39
N VAL A 371 -0.33 -19.46 -7.58
CA VAL A 371 -1.49 -18.65 -7.99
C VAL A 371 -2.76 -19.48 -8.09
N MET A 372 -2.71 -20.71 -8.62
CA MET A 372 -3.89 -21.59 -8.64
C MET A 372 -4.42 -21.86 -7.24
N VAL A 373 -3.54 -22.17 -6.27
CA VAL A 373 -3.93 -22.36 -4.86
C VAL A 373 -4.59 -21.11 -4.30
N PHE A 374 -4.04 -19.93 -4.54
CA PHE A 374 -4.60 -18.68 -4.02
C PHE A 374 -5.96 -18.32 -4.66
N LEU A 375 -6.18 -18.66 -5.92
CA LEU A 375 -7.47 -18.46 -6.56
C LEU A 375 -8.52 -19.44 -6.01
N GLU A 376 -8.15 -20.69 -5.75
CA GLU A 376 -9.04 -21.75 -5.27
C GLU A 376 -9.39 -21.64 -3.78
N VAL A 377 -8.36 -21.64 -2.95
CA VAL A 377 -8.47 -21.72 -1.48
C VAL A 377 -8.61 -20.33 -0.87
N GLY A 378 -7.93 -19.36 -1.48
CA GLY A 378 -7.92 -17.98 -1.03
C GLY A 378 -6.60 -17.54 -0.43
N ARG A 379 -6.53 -16.24 -0.15
CA ARG A 379 -5.41 -15.60 0.57
C ARG A 379 -5.40 -16.05 2.04
N HIS A 380 -4.30 -15.79 2.75
CA HIS A 380 -4.14 -16.27 4.12
C HIS A 380 -4.95 -15.44 5.13
N ARG A 381 -5.14 -14.14 4.86
CA ARG A 381 -6.02 -13.25 5.65
C ARG A 381 -7.33 -12.95 4.93
N ASP A 382 -8.41 -13.00 5.69
CA ASP A 382 -9.71 -12.46 5.27
C ASP A 382 -9.69 -10.94 5.27
N THR A 383 -10.51 -10.34 4.39
CA THR A 383 -10.74 -8.90 4.33
C THR A 383 -12.22 -8.60 4.35
N ASP A 384 -12.62 -7.52 5.01
CA ASP A 384 -14.04 -7.19 5.22
C ASP A 384 -14.77 -6.69 3.96
N TYR A 385 -14.06 -6.50 2.85
CA TYR A 385 -14.60 -5.91 1.61
C TYR A 385 -14.60 -6.87 0.40
N ASP A 386 -14.00 -8.06 0.51
CA ASP A 386 -14.05 -9.08 -0.54
C ASP A 386 -13.95 -10.51 0.02
N VAL A 387 -14.14 -11.51 -0.85
CA VAL A 387 -13.89 -12.92 -0.50
C VAL A 387 -12.42 -13.30 -0.72
N PRO A 388 -11.81 -14.11 0.15
CA PRO A 388 -10.39 -14.45 0.09
C PRO A 388 -10.02 -15.23 -1.17
N ASN A 389 -10.90 -16.12 -1.64
CA ASN A 389 -10.73 -16.86 -2.89
C ASN A 389 -11.30 -16.10 -4.09
N SER A 390 -11.16 -16.64 -5.29
CA SER A 390 -11.61 -15.96 -6.51
C SER A 390 -12.28 -16.93 -7.47
N PRO A 391 -13.51 -17.38 -7.16
CA PRO A 391 -14.15 -18.51 -7.83
C PRO A 391 -14.30 -18.34 -9.34
N LEU A 392 -14.66 -17.15 -9.81
CA LEU A 392 -14.76 -16.87 -11.25
C LEU A 392 -13.39 -16.94 -11.94
N SER A 393 -12.35 -16.37 -11.32
CA SER A 393 -10.98 -16.47 -11.81
C SER A 393 -10.48 -17.91 -11.84
N THR A 394 -10.77 -18.68 -10.80
CA THR A 394 -10.46 -20.11 -10.73
C THR A 394 -11.10 -20.87 -11.89
N PHE A 395 -12.40 -20.64 -12.12
CA PHE A 395 -13.13 -21.25 -13.23
C PHE A 395 -12.49 -20.88 -14.59
N LEU A 396 -12.21 -19.60 -14.82
CA LEU A 396 -11.61 -19.12 -16.06
C LEU A 396 -10.20 -19.69 -16.29
N VAL A 397 -9.34 -19.70 -15.26
CA VAL A 397 -7.99 -20.30 -15.37
C VAL A 397 -8.08 -21.80 -15.64
N LYS A 398 -9.01 -22.52 -15.02
CA LYS A 398 -9.22 -23.96 -15.29
C LYS A 398 -9.67 -24.23 -16.72
N GLU A 399 -10.52 -23.37 -17.29
CA GLU A 399 -11.03 -23.50 -18.66
C GLU A 399 -10.05 -23.03 -19.74
N LEU A 400 -9.26 -21.99 -19.46
CA LEU A 400 -8.44 -21.29 -20.47
C LEU A 400 -6.93 -21.50 -20.29
N GLY A 401 -6.47 -21.68 -19.05
CA GLY A 401 -5.06 -21.65 -18.67
C GLY A 401 -4.49 -20.23 -18.53
N PHE A 402 -3.36 -20.11 -17.84
CA PHE A 402 -2.76 -18.81 -17.52
C PHE A 402 -2.26 -18.03 -18.75
N GLN A 403 -1.74 -18.71 -19.77
CA GLN A 403 -1.26 -18.06 -20.99
C GLN A 403 -2.38 -17.29 -21.69
N GLU A 404 -3.57 -17.89 -21.82
CA GLU A 404 -4.72 -17.22 -22.43
C GLU A 404 -5.26 -16.11 -21.52
N MET A 405 -5.27 -16.30 -20.19
CA MET A 405 -5.62 -15.23 -19.24
C MET A 405 -4.72 -14.00 -19.41
N GLN A 406 -3.40 -14.18 -19.57
CA GLN A 406 -2.47 -13.08 -19.80
C GLN A 406 -2.71 -12.39 -21.16
N ARG A 407 -3.10 -13.15 -22.19
CA ARG A 407 -3.48 -12.57 -23.49
C ARG A 407 -4.74 -11.71 -23.35
N GLN A 408 -5.77 -12.24 -22.69
CA GLN A 408 -7.05 -11.56 -22.47
C GLN A 408 -6.91 -10.33 -21.57
N LEU A 409 -5.90 -10.30 -20.68
CA LEU A 409 -5.58 -9.13 -19.87
C LEU A 409 -5.26 -7.90 -20.72
N GLN A 410 -4.61 -8.08 -21.88
CA GLN A 410 -4.33 -6.96 -22.79
C GLN A 410 -5.62 -6.39 -23.39
N ASP A 411 -6.55 -7.26 -23.81
CA ASP A 411 -7.85 -6.82 -24.33
C ASP A 411 -8.72 -6.20 -23.21
N ALA A 412 -8.60 -6.68 -21.97
CA ALA A 412 -9.25 -6.08 -20.81
C ALA A 412 -8.72 -4.65 -20.56
N LYS A 413 -7.40 -4.42 -20.66
CA LYS A 413 -6.82 -3.07 -20.53
C LYS A 413 -7.31 -2.11 -21.61
N ARG A 414 -7.38 -2.57 -22.87
CA ARG A 414 -7.96 -1.80 -23.99
C ARG A 414 -9.44 -1.49 -23.76
N PHE A 415 -10.21 -2.44 -23.21
CA PHE A 415 -11.59 -2.20 -22.79
C PHE A 415 -11.69 -1.12 -21.72
N PHE A 416 -10.83 -1.14 -20.69
CA PHE A 416 -10.84 -0.12 -19.63
C PHE A 416 -10.47 1.28 -20.12
N GLN A 417 -9.65 1.36 -21.18
CA GLN A 417 -9.27 2.59 -21.86
C GLN A 417 -10.34 3.10 -22.84
N GLY A 418 -11.41 2.32 -23.08
CA GLY A 418 -12.47 2.64 -24.04
C GLY A 418 -12.09 2.37 -25.50
N GLU A 419 -10.96 1.71 -25.76
CA GLU A 419 -10.50 1.35 -27.10
C GLU A 419 -11.20 0.11 -27.66
N LEU A 420 -11.83 -0.67 -26.79
CA LEU A 420 -12.62 -1.85 -27.12
C LEU A 420 -14.00 -1.73 -26.48
N SER A 421 -15.08 -2.00 -27.23
CA SER A 421 -16.44 -2.00 -26.64
C SER A 421 -16.65 -3.25 -25.79
N SER A 422 -17.65 -3.22 -24.90
CA SER A 422 -18.06 -4.38 -24.10
C SER A 422 -18.35 -5.62 -24.95
N GLU A 423 -19.03 -5.45 -26.09
CA GLU A 423 -19.39 -6.54 -27.00
C GLU A 423 -18.16 -7.12 -27.66
N HIS A 424 -17.26 -6.27 -28.16
CA HIS A 424 -16.03 -6.72 -28.81
C HIS A 424 -15.09 -7.41 -27.83
N PHE A 425 -15.01 -6.93 -26.58
CA PHE A 425 -14.25 -7.60 -25.53
C PHE A 425 -14.80 -9.00 -25.24
N LEU A 426 -16.12 -9.15 -25.06
CA LEU A 426 -16.75 -10.45 -24.81
C LEU A 426 -16.60 -11.43 -25.99
N LEU A 427 -16.59 -10.92 -27.24
CA LEU A 427 -16.34 -11.73 -28.43
C LEU A 427 -14.89 -12.27 -28.52
N GLY A 428 -13.97 -11.72 -27.71
CA GLY A 428 -12.61 -12.25 -27.57
C GLY A 428 -12.55 -13.60 -26.85
N PHE A 429 -13.65 -14.05 -26.22
CA PHE A 429 -13.77 -15.34 -25.54
C PHE A 429 -14.61 -16.32 -26.36
N ARG A 430 -14.49 -17.62 -26.06
CA ARG A 430 -15.39 -18.63 -26.65
C ARG A 430 -16.84 -18.35 -26.23
N SER A 431 -17.78 -18.43 -27.17
CA SER A 431 -19.18 -18.08 -26.93
C SER A 431 -19.86 -18.96 -25.88
N ASP A 432 -19.49 -20.23 -25.80
CA ASP A 432 -19.97 -21.17 -24.77
C ASP A 432 -19.53 -20.75 -23.36
N LEU A 433 -18.30 -20.26 -23.21
CA LEU A 433 -17.78 -19.79 -21.92
C LEU A 433 -18.56 -18.56 -21.41
N ILE A 434 -18.78 -17.56 -22.26
CA ILE A 434 -19.56 -16.37 -21.89
C ILE A 434 -21.02 -16.74 -21.60
N ALA A 435 -21.59 -17.69 -22.34
CA ALA A 435 -22.94 -18.19 -22.07
C ALA A 435 -23.03 -18.87 -20.69
N ILE A 436 -22.05 -19.67 -20.30
CA ILE A 436 -21.98 -20.30 -18.97
C ILE A 436 -21.98 -19.24 -17.86
N ILE A 437 -21.12 -18.23 -17.96
CA ILE A 437 -21.01 -17.16 -16.96
C ILE A 437 -22.30 -16.34 -16.89
N THR A 438 -22.87 -15.99 -18.06
CA THR A 438 -24.14 -15.27 -18.14
C THR A 438 -25.28 -16.07 -17.52
N TYR A 439 -25.34 -17.38 -17.75
CA TYR A 439 -26.33 -18.26 -17.16
C TYR A 439 -26.18 -18.37 -15.64
N ALA A 440 -24.95 -18.46 -15.13
CA ALA A 440 -24.68 -18.48 -13.69
C ALA A 440 -25.14 -17.19 -12.99
N ILE A 441 -24.87 -16.02 -13.60
CA ILE A 441 -25.38 -14.72 -13.13
C ILE A 441 -26.91 -14.71 -13.13
N PHE A 442 -27.54 -15.23 -14.19
CA PHE A 442 -28.99 -15.30 -14.31
C PHE A 442 -29.63 -16.17 -13.22
N GLU A 443 -29.07 -17.34 -12.92
CA GLU A 443 -29.57 -18.20 -11.82
C GLU A 443 -29.39 -17.54 -10.45
N LEU A 444 -28.26 -16.85 -10.22
CA LEU A 444 -28.08 -16.05 -9.01
C LEU A 444 -29.15 -14.97 -8.88
N MET A 445 -29.42 -14.20 -9.93
CA MET A 445 -30.49 -13.18 -9.93
C MET A 445 -31.88 -13.77 -9.68
N LYS A 446 -32.17 -14.97 -10.21
CA LYS A 446 -33.43 -15.68 -9.95
C LYS A 446 -33.61 -16.02 -8.47
N THR A 447 -32.54 -16.35 -7.73
CA THR A 447 -32.65 -16.60 -6.29
C THR A 447 -33.18 -15.36 -5.55
N ARG A 448 -32.68 -14.18 -5.91
CA ARG A 448 -33.10 -12.90 -5.33
C ARG A 448 -34.55 -12.56 -5.69
N LEU A 449 -34.93 -12.75 -6.95
CA LEU A 449 -36.31 -12.53 -7.39
C LEU A 449 -37.30 -13.44 -6.65
N ARG A 450 -36.93 -14.72 -6.43
CA ARG A 450 -37.77 -15.66 -5.66
C ARG A 450 -37.97 -15.18 -4.22
N SER A 451 -36.93 -14.66 -3.56
CA SER A 451 -37.04 -14.12 -2.19
C SER A 451 -38.01 -12.94 -2.09
N LEU A 452 -38.05 -12.06 -3.11
CA LEU A 452 -39.00 -10.95 -3.18
C LEU A 452 -40.44 -11.43 -3.39
N ILE A 453 -40.65 -12.39 -4.30
CA ILE A 453 -41.99 -12.95 -4.59
C ILE A 453 -42.56 -13.69 -3.38
N PHE A 454 -41.72 -14.46 -2.66
CA PHE A 454 -42.15 -15.16 -1.45
C PHE A 454 -42.58 -14.19 -0.33
N GLY A 455 -41.90 -13.03 -0.21
CA GLY A 455 -42.29 -11.96 0.70
C GLY A 455 -43.63 -11.29 0.34
N ALA A 456 -43.93 -11.12 -0.96
CA ALA A 456 -45.19 -10.51 -1.42
C ALA A 456 -46.43 -11.38 -1.09
N GLY A 457 -46.30 -12.71 -1.14
CA GLY A 457 -47.37 -13.64 -0.75
C GLY A 457 -47.71 -13.61 0.75
N ALA A 458 -46.78 -13.18 1.60
CA ALA A 458 -47.02 -12.96 3.02
C ALA A 458 -47.66 -11.59 3.31
N ILE A 459 -47.31 -10.56 2.51
CA ILE A 459 -47.87 -9.20 2.64
C ILE A 459 -49.34 -9.14 2.19
N GLN A 460 -49.80 -10.02 1.29
CA GLN A 460 -51.22 -10.12 0.91
C GLN A 460 -52.13 -10.83 1.93
N LYS A 461 -51.56 -11.38 3.02
CA LYS A 461 -52.30 -12.09 4.09
C LYS A 461 -52.27 -11.39 5.45
N ALA A 462 -51.70 -10.18 5.51
CA ALA A 462 -51.86 -9.25 6.63
C ALA A 462 -52.79 -8.12 6.19
#